data_AF-A0AAU9TY53-F1
#
_entry.id   AF-A0AAU9TY53-F1
#
_cell.length_a   1.000
_cell.length_b   1.000
_cell.length_c   1.000
_cell.angle_alpha   90.00
_cell.angle_beta   90.00
_cell.angle_gamma   90.00
#
_symmetry.space_group_name_H-M   'P 1'
#
loop_
_entity.id
_entity.type
_entity.pdbx_description
1 polymer ?
#
loop_
_entity_poly.entity_id
_entity_poly.type
_entity_poly.pdbx_seq_one_letter_code
_entity_poly.pdbx_strand_id
1 'polypeptide(L)'
;MFCYTNNKAEQFNSVVAKVIGGKRINYSLKDSYAARCYAAVVIFNTGLPQYYLHKSILNKSPGKSLKTLERKRHLANSKRTETGSKRCRKQLQFGSADSQYGSQCQRPDMTCDDYKNAKTLFLSNLQKQTLNRQEIERSTVLQAESALWLELRRCILTASMFSKICKRRPNTDSAPLVKTLLYSYNLDNVPSIKHGKENESKALAQLSDQMNIDIKKCGLFISTEHFFLGATPDGVFEDGVVEIKCPISAYDMDPDTAILEKKIKCFKIDKKGEVVLNKNHDWYYQIQGQLNIANKNICLFAVWTGTDYPLKIVKVYKDQNFWNQKMLPKLIKFYEECVLPEIIDSRKARSMPLRKILF
;
A
#
# COMPACT_ATOMS: atom_id res chain seq x y z
N MET A 1 -26.30 -5.10 25.85
CA MET A 1 -26.05 -4.13 26.93
C MET A 1 -24.75 -3.42 26.58
N PHE A 2 -24.82 -2.26 25.92
CA PHE A 2 -23.63 -1.63 25.31
C PHE A 2 -23.14 -0.44 26.15
N CYS A 3 -21.87 -0.48 26.53
CA CYS A 3 -21.14 0.61 27.16
C CYS A 3 -21.09 1.83 26.22
N TYR A 4 -22.04 2.74 26.42
CA TYR A 4 -21.87 4.14 26.06
C TYR A 4 -20.73 4.71 26.90
N THR A 5 -19.99 5.70 26.39
CA THR A 5 -19.07 6.48 27.22
C THR A 5 -19.82 6.91 28.49
N ASN A 6 -19.30 6.48 29.63
CA ASN A 6 -19.89 6.68 30.96
C ASN A 6 -19.74 8.13 31.44
N ASN A 7 -19.27 9.03 30.58
CA ASN A 7 -19.13 10.44 30.90
C ASN A 7 -20.51 11.11 30.90
N LYS A 8 -21.09 11.23 32.09
CA LYS A 8 -22.37 11.92 32.32
C LYS A 8 -22.35 13.36 31.75
N ALA A 9 -21.18 14.02 31.71
CA ALA A 9 -21.04 15.36 31.16
C ALA A 9 -21.22 15.39 29.62
N GLU A 10 -20.74 14.37 28.91
CA GLU A 10 -20.92 14.27 27.45
C GLU A 10 -22.38 13.99 27.08
N GLN A 11 -23.04 13.13 27.84
CA GLN A 11 -24.47 12.87 27.65
C GLN A 11 -25.30 14.13 27.91
N PHE A 12 -25.00 14.86 28.98
CA PHE A 12 -25.63 16.14 29.29
C PHE A 12 -25.41 17.17 28.16
N ASN A 13 -24.17 17.36 27.71
CA ASN A 13 -23.85 18.31 26.64
C ASN A 13 -24.52 17.95 25.30
N SER A 14 -24.72 16.66 25.02
CA SER A 14 -25.47 16.21 23.84
C SER A 14 -26.96 16.62 23.89
N VAL A 15 -27.56 16.58 25.07
CA VAL A 15 -28.94 17.04 25.29
C VAL A 15 -29.03 18.56 25.13
N VAL A 16 -28.11 19.31 25.75
CA VAL A 16 -28.04 20.78 25.61
C VAL A 16 -27.83 21.19 24.15
N ALA A 17 -26.92 20.53 23.42
CA ALA A 17 -26.61 20.82 22.02
C ALA A 17 -27.84 20.75 21.10
N LYS A 18 -28.75 19.79 21.34
CA LYS A 18 -29.98 19.63 20.56
C LYS A 18 -30.96 20.80 20.76
N VAL A 19 -31.01 21.33 21.98
CA VAL A 19 -31.89 22.45 22.34
C VAL A 19 -31.35 23.77 21.80
N ILE A 20 -30.03 23.96 21.83
CA ILE A 20 -29.40 25.20 21.33
C ILE A 20 -29.21 25.24 19.81
N GLY A 21 -29.52 24.16 19.08
CA GLY A 21 -29.31 24.07 17.63
C GLY A 21 -27.86 23.81 17.21
N GLY A 22 -27.02 23.31 18.12
CA GLY A 22 -25.59 23.10 17.93
C GLY A 22 -24.80 24.39 17.73
N LYS A 23 -23.57 24.29 17.18
CA LYS A 23 -22.68 25.45 16.91
C LYS A 23 -23.20 26.43 15.85
N ARG A 24 -24.40 26.22 15.28
CA ARG A 24 -24.91 26.98 14.13
C ARG A 24 -25.61 28.29 14.52
N ILE A 25 -26.02 28.47 15.77
CA ILE A 25 -26.70 29.70 16.20
C ILE A 25 -26.13 30.17 17.53
N ASN A 26 -25.45 31.32 17.51
CA ASN A 26 -24.89 31.92 18.70
C ASN A 26 -25.90 32.90 19.32
N TYR A 27 -26.55 32.49 20.41
CA TYR A 27 -27.47 33.32 21.19
C TYR A 27 -26.76 33.90 22.43
N SER A 28 -25.54 34.41 22.28
CA SER A 28 -24.73 34.93 23.39
C SER A 28 -25.31 36.22 23.99
N LEU A 29 -26.29 36.06 24.88
CA LEU A 29 -26.71 37.05 25.86
C LEU A 29 -26.37 36.53 27.27
N LYS A 30 -26.15 37.43 28.23
CA LYS A 30 -25.85 37.10 29.63
C LYS A 30 -26.97 36.18 30.20
N ASP A 31 -26.59 35.14 30.95
CA ASP A 31 -27.46 34.10 31.53
C ASP A 31 -28.25 33.20 30.55
N SER A 32 -28.13 33.43 29.23
CA SER A 32 -28.83 32.63 28.22
C SER A 32 -28.40 31.16 28.20
N TYR A 33 -27.14 30.84 28.54
CA TYR A 33 -26.64 29.47 28.49
C TYR A 33 -27.19 28.61 29.63
N ALA A 34 -27.20 29.14 30.85
CA ALA A 34 -27.76 28.47 32.02
C ALA A 34 -29.26 28.20 31.82
N ALA A 35 -30.03 29.21 31.39
CA ALA A 35 -31.45 29.06 31.06
C ALA A 35 -31.70 27.98 29.98
N ARG A 36 -30.84 27.90 28.96
CA ARG A 36 -30.91 26.87 27.92
C ARG A 36 -30.57 25.47 28.45
N CYS A 37 -29.63 25.36 29.38
CA CYS A 37 -29.33 24.10 30.06
C CYS A 37 -30.52 23.62 30.88
N TYR A 38 -31.14 24.49 31.69
CA TYR A 38 -32.33 24.15 32.45
C TYR A 38 -33.51 23.75 31.56
N ALA A 39 -33.77 24.51 30.49
CA ALA A 39 -34.80 24.17 29.52
C ALA A 39 -34.54 22.79 28.87
N ALA A 40 -33.28 22.47 28.57
CA ALA A 40 -32.92 21.18 28.01
C ALA A 40 -33.15 20.00 28.97
N VAL A 41 -32.85 20.19 30.26
CA VAL A 41 -33.15 19.18 31.30
C VAL A 41 -34.66 18.95 31.42
N VAL A 42 -35.44 20.03 31.47
CA VAL A 42 -36.91 19.92 31.59
C VAL A 42 -37.50 19.22 30.37
N ILE A 43 -37.09 19.59 29.16
CA ILE A 43 -37.57 18.95 27.92
C ILE A 43 -37.19 17.47 27.88
N PHE A 44 -35.97 17.12 28.28
CA PHE A 44 -35.50 15.73 28.30
C PHE A 44 -36.31 14.87 29.27
N ASN A 45 -36.58 15.38 30.47
CA ASN A 45 -37.31 14.64 31.50
C ASN A 45 -38.83 14.57 31.23
N THR A 46 -39.42 15.63 30.66
CA THR A 46 -40.87 15.68 30.42
C THR A 46 -41.28 15.12 29.07
N GLY A 47 -40.36 15.08 28.09
CA GLY A 47 -40.68 14.70 26.70
C GLY A 47 -41.64 15.67 26.02
N LEU A 48 -41.78 16.90 26.53
CA LEU A 48 -42.68 17.93 25.98
C LEU A 48 -41.89 19.02 25.22
N PRO A 49 -42.47 19.61 24.16
CA PRO A 49 -41.89 20.77 23.48
C PRO A 49 -41.65 21.98 24.39
N GLN A 50 -40.65 22.78 24.06
CA GLN A 50 -40.20 23.92 24.87
C GLN A 50 -41.28 24.98 25.14
N TYR A 51 -42.23 25.18 24.21
CA TYR A 51 -43.31 26.16 24.42
C TYR A 51 -44.19 25.84 25.63
N TYR A 52 -44.24 24.59 26.11
CA TYR A 52 -44.97 24.25 27.34
C TYR A 52 -44.33 24.93 28.55
N LEU A 53 -43.00 24.92 28.63
CA LEU A 53 -42.23 25.61 29.67
C LEU A 53 -42.40 27.14 29.56
N HIS A 54 -42.37 27.69 28.35
CA HIS A 54 -42.65 29.12 28.14
C HIS A 54 -44.08 29.48 28.61
N LYS A 55 -45.07 28.65 28.27
CA LYS A 55 -46.47 28.86 28.67
C LYS A 55 -46.63 28.81 30.19
N SER A 56 -45.94 27.89 30.88
CA SER A 56 -46.04 27.76 32.34
C SER A 56 -45.33 28.88 33.10
N ILE A 57 -44.19 29.37 32.59
CA ILE A 57 -43.43 30.44 33.25
C ILE A 57 -44.09 31.81 33.05
N LEU A 58 -44.52 32.11 31.82
CA LEU A 58 -45.00 33.45 31.47
C LEU A 58 -46.53 33.58 31.46
N ASN A 59 -47.25 32.50 31.80
CA ASN A 59 -48.71 32.36 31.67
C ASN A 59 -49.28 32.76 30.30
N LYS A 60 -48.41 32.89 29.30
CA LYS A 60 -48.71 33.32 27.94
C LYS A 60 -48.07 32.37 26.96
N SER A 61 -48.88 31.94 26.02
CA SER A 61 -48.44 31.07 24.94
C SER A 61 -47.63 31.85 23.90
N PRO A 62 -46.54 31.28 23.35
CA PRO A 62 -45.87 31.89 22.21
C PRO A 62 -46.74 31.83 20.95
N GLY A 63 -46.37 32.63 19.95
CA GLY A 63 -47.11 32.76 18.69
C GLY A 63 -47.32 31.43 17.94
N LYS A 64 -48.40 31.36 17.15
CA LYS A 64 -48.85 30.14 16.44
C LYS A 64 -47.75 29.51 15.58
N SER A 65 -46.96 30.33 14.89
CA SER A 65 -45.85 29.88 14.04
C SER A 65 -44.76 29.14 14.82
N LEU A 66 -44.34 29.68 15.97
CA LEU A 66 -43.30 29.07 16.81
C LEU A 66 -43.78 27.73 17.40
N LYS A 67 -45.01 27.68 17.92
CA LYS A 67 -45.62 26.44 18.41
C LYS A 67 -45.66 25.35 17.34
N THR A 68 -46.01 25.74 16.11
CA THR A 68 -46.11 24.81 14.99
C THR A 68 -44.75 24.26 14.60
N LEU A 69 -43.72 25.13 14.57
CA LEU A 69 -42.34 24.74 14.29
C LEU A 69 -41.78 23.78 15.35
N GLU A 70 -41.98 24.10 16.63
CA GLU A 70 -41.52 23.26 17.74
C GLU A 70 -42.21 21.90 17.76
N ARG A 71 -43.52 21.83 17.56
CA ARG A 71 -44.25 20.57 17.45
C ARG A 71 -43.74 19.71 16.29
N LYS A 72 -43.51 20.31 15.11
CA LYS A 72 -42.94 19.61 13.95
C LYS A 72 -41.54 19.05 14.25
N ARG A 73 -40.66 19.84 14.89
CA ARG A 73 -39.33 19.39 15.31
C ARG A 73 -39.39 18.27 16.34
N HIS A 74 -40.28 18.39 17.32
CA HIS A 74 -40.48 17.38 18.36
C HIS A 74 -40.95 16.05 17.78
N LEU A 75 -41.97 16.07 16.92
CA LEU A 75 -42.47 14.88 16.22
C LEU A 75 -41.39 14.23 15.34
N ALA A 76 -40.61 15.03 14.60
CA ALA A 76 -39.51 14.52 13.77
C ALA A 76 -38.41 13.86 14.63
N ASN A 77 -38.10 14.42 15.80
CA ASN A 77 -37.11 13.86 16.73
C ASN A 77 -37.63 12.59 17.41
N SER A 78 -38.91 12.54 17.80
CA SER A 78 -39.53 11.32 18.36
C SER A 78 -39.49 10.17 17.35
N LYS A 79 -39.91 10.44 16.10
CA LYS A 79 -39.84 9.46 15.00
C LYS A 79 -38.42 8.98 14.72
N ARG A 80 -37.41 9.87 14.78
CA ARG A 80 -35.98 9.50 14.64
C ARG A 80 -35.46 8.63 15.77
N THR A 81 -36.02 8.78 16.98
CA THR A 81 -35.61 8.00 18.15
C THR A 81 -36.21 6.58 18.08
N GLU A 82 -37.48 6.46 17.66
CA GLU A 82 -38.15 5.18 17.42
C GLU A 82 -37.55 4.40 16.23
N THR A 83 -37.28 5.07 15.11
CA THR A 83 -36.67 4.44 13.92
C THR A 83 -35.16 4.24 14.03
N GLY A 84 -34.50 4.93 14.97
CA GLY A 84 -33.05 4.93 15.18
C GLY A 84 -32.49 3.65 15.82
N SER A 85 -33.34 2.80 16.41
CA SER A 85 -32.91 1.51 17.00
C SER A 85 -32.40 0.51 15.94
N LYS A 86 -32.73 0.72 14.65
CA LYS A 86 -32.33 -0.18 13.55
C LYS A 86 -31.19 0.33 12.66
N ARG A 87 -30.68 1.55 12.85
CA ARG A 87 -29.50 2.03 12.11
C ARG A 87 -28.24 1.79 12.92
N CYS A 88 -27.52 0.72 12.57
CA CYS A 88 -26.15 0.48 13.01
C CYS A 88 -25.34 1.76 12.77
N ARG A 89 -25.00 2.49 13.84
CA ARG A 89 -24.10 3.64 13.76
C ARG A 89 -22.78 3.11 13.23
N LYS A 90 -22.35 3.53 12.04
CA LYS A 90 -20.95 3.37 11.64
C LYS A 90 -20.11 3.92 12.79
N GLN A 91 -19.31 3.06 13.41
CA GLN A 91 -18.32 3.48 14.40
C GLN A 91 -17.52 4.63 13.78
N LEU A 92 -17.50 5.77 14.45
CA LEU A 92 -16.46 6.76 14.21
C LEU A 92 -15.15 6.07 14.58
N GLN A 93 -14.38 5.65 13.57
CA GLN A 93 -13.01 5.25 13.78
C GLN A 93 -12.23 6.53 14.11
N PHE A 94 -11.98 6.74 15.39
CA PHE A 94 -10.89 7.62 15.80
C PHE A 94 -9.61 7.06 15.17
N GLY A 95 -8.81 7.91 14.54
CA GLY A 95 -7.52 7.51 13.98
C GLY A 95 -6.73 6.75 15.05
N SER A 96 -6.20 5.58 14.68
CA SER A 96 -5.31 4.83 15.56
C SER A 96 -4.19 5.75 16.05
N ALA A 97 -3.75 5.56 17.29
CA ALA A 97 -2.55 6.18 17.82
C ALA A 97 -1.39 6.10 16.81
N ASP A 98 -0.50 7.09 16.88
CA ASP A 98 0.61 7.28 15.94
C ASP A 98 1.30 5.95 15.59
N SER A 99 1.57 5.71 14.31
CA SER A 99 2.10 4.41 13.83
C SER A 99 3.41 3.98 14.51
N GLN A 100 4.10 4.95 15.11
CA GLN A 100 5.36 4.80 15.83
C GLN A 100 5.20 4.75 17.37
N TYR A 101 4.00 4.96 17.91
CA TYR A 101 3.78 5.13 19.34
C TYR A 101 2.45 4.53 19.84
N GLY A 102 2.53 3.68 20.86
CA GLY A 102 1.38 3.05 21.52
C GLY A 102 1.38 1.53 21.45
N SER A 103 0.36 0.91 22.05
CA SER A 103 0.25 -0.55 22.25
C SER A 103 0.13 -1.39 20.97
N GLN A 104 -0.03 -0.75 19.81
CA GLN A 104 -0.13 -1.42 18.50
C GLN A 104 1.21 -1.46 17.75
N CYS A 105 2.25 -0.75 18.22
CA CYS A 105 3.58 -0.73 17.60
C CYS A 105 4.30 -2.06 17.90
N GLN A 106 4.40 -2.94 16.90
CA GLN A 106 5.12 -4.20 17.06
C GLN A 106 6.62 -3.99 16.80
N ARG A 107 7.44 -4.41 17.77
CA ARG A 107 8.91 -4.34 17.74
C ARG A 107 9.50 -5.76 17.66
N PRO A 108 10.82 -5.91 17.41
CA PRO A 108 11.52 -7.15 17.74
C PRO A 108 11.15 -7.63 19.15
N ASP A 109 11.05 -8.95 19.32
CA ASP A 109 10.71 -9.57 20.61
C ASP A 109 11.96 -9.68 21.51
N MET A 110 13.14 -9.76 20.88
CA MET A 110 14.42 -9.63 21.57
C MET A 110 14.66 -8.22 22.12
N THR A 111 15.61 -8.10 23.05
CA THR A 111 15.98 -6.79 23.62
C THR A 111 16.56 -5.87 22.55
N CYS A 112 16.46 -4.56 22.77
CA CYS A 112 16.96 -3.57 21.82
C CYS A 112 18.46 -3.72 21.54
N ASP A 113 19.26 -4.08 22.55
CA ASP A 113 20.71 -4.19 22.41
C ASP A 113 21.11 -5.49 21.72
N ASP A 114 20.44 -6.61 22.05
CA ASP A 114 20.62 -7.87 21.31
C ASP A 114 20.25 -7.70 19.83
N TYR A 115 19.15 -6.99 19.54
CA TYR A 115 18.75 -6.72 18.16
C TYR A 115 19.78 -5.88 17.40
N LYS A 116 20.32 -4.83 18.02
CA LYS A 116 21.37 -4.00 17.38
C LYS A 116 22.62 -4.82 17.08
N ASN A 117 23.04 -5.67 18.01
CA ASN A 117 24.21 -6.52 17.84
C ASN A 117 23.99 -7.54 16.72
N ALA A 118 22.85 -8.24 16.74
CA ALA A 118 22.48 -9.21 15.72
C ALA A 118 22.27 -8.55 14.34
N LYS A 119 21.68 -7.35 14.28
CA LYS A 119 21.55 -6.54 13.06
C LYS A 119 22.91 -6.22 12.46
N THR A 120 23.83 -5.73 13.27
CA THR A 120 25.18 -5.34 12.82
C THR A 120 25.93 -6.57 12.31
N LEU A 121 25.88 -7.68 13.06
CA LEU A 121 26.51 -8.94 12.67
C LEU A 121 25.94 -9.45 11.33
N PHE A 122 24.62 -9.53 11.21
CA PHE A 122 23.95 -10.00 9.99
C PHE A 122 24.31 -9.16 8.78
N LEU A 123 24.21 -7.83 8.89
CA LEU A 123 24.54 -6.92 7.79
C LEU A 123 26.01 -7.00 7.39
N SER A 124 26.93 -7.15 8.36
CA SER A 124 28.36 -7.34 8.06
C SER A 124 28.64 -8.64 7.31
N ASN A 125 27.94 -9.72 7.66
CA ASN A 125 28.07 -11.01 7.01
C ASN A 125 27.46 -10.98 5.60
N LEU A 126 26.28 -10.37 5.44
CA LEU A 126 25.66 -10.20 4.12
C LEU A 126 26.54 -9.34 3.21
N GLN A 127 27.14 -8.27 3.73
CA GLN A 127 28.08 -7.45 2.98
C GLN A 127 29.29 -8.27 2.52
N LYS A 128 29.90 -9.08 3.41
CA LYS A 128 31.01 -9.98 3.07
C LYS A 128 30.63 -11.00 2.01
N GLN A 129 29.47 -11.64 2.15
CA GLN A 129 28.96 -12.64 1.21
C GLN A 129 28.71 -12.03 -0.18
N THR A 130 28.38 -10.73 -0.23
CA THR A 130 28.06 -10.02 -1.47
C THR A 130 29.21 -9.19 -2.03
N LEU A 131 30.43 -9.35 -1.51
CA LEU A 131 31.61 -8.62 -1.99
C LEU A 131 31.93 -8.95 -3.45
N ASN A 132 32.00 -10.25 -3.79
CA ASN A 132 32.35 -10.69 -5.13
C ASN A 132 31.13 -10.76 -6.07
N ARG A 133 30.57 -9.58 -6.37
CA ARG A 133 29.31 -9.44 -7.13
C ARG A 133 29.37 -10.04 -8.54
N GLN A 134 30.52 -9.96 -9.20
CA GLN A 134 30.71 -10.51 -10.54
C GLN A 134 30.66 -12.05 -10.52
N GLU A 135 31.34 -12.66 -9.55
CA GLU A 135 31.29 -14.11 -9.35
C GLU A 135 29.88 -14.58 -8.98
N ILE A 136 29.18 -13.85 -8.11
CA ILE A 136 27.78 -14.14 -7.78
C ILE A 136 26.92 -14.11 -9.02
N GLU A 137 27.01 -13.04 -9.82
CA GLU A 137 26.21 -12.91 -11.03
C GLU A 137 26.49 -14.05 -12.01
N ARG A 138 27.76 -14.41 -12.25
CA ARG A 138 28.12 -15.55 -13.12
C ARG A 138 27.67 -16.90 -12.57
N SER A 139 27.82 -17.13 -11.27
CA SER A 139 27.44 -18.39 -10.59
C SER A 139 25.93 -18.57 -10.47
N THR A 140 25.16 -17.50 -10.71
CA THR A 140 23.69 -17.50 -10.59
C THR A 140 22.98 -17.30 -11.93
N VAL A 141 23.68 -17.49 -13.05
CA VAL A 141 23.11 -17.37 -14.43
C VAL A 141 21.95 -18.34 -14.67
N LEU A 142 21.92 -19.50 -13.99
CA LEU A 142 20.82 -20.45 -14.07
C LEU A 142 19.58 -20.06 -13.22
N GLN A 143 19.66 -18.91 -12.52
CA GLN A 143 18.56 -18.28 -11.79
C GLN A 143 17.80 -19.26 -10.87
N ALA A 144 16.57 -19.62 -11.22
CA ALA A 144 15.70 -20.48 -10.41
C ALA A 144 16.28 -21.88 -10.15
N GLU A 145 17.20 -22.34 -10.99
CA GLU A 145 17.91 -23.62 -10.82
C GLU A 145 19.19 -23.49 -9.97
N SER A 146 19.61 -22.27 -9.64
CA SER A 146 20.78 -22.00 -8.80
C SER A 146 20.40 -21.91 -7.32
N ALA A 147 20.94 -22.81 -6.50
CA ALA A 147 20.76 -22.77 -5.05
C ALA A 147 21.27 -21.45 -4.43
N LEU A 148 22.44 -20.98 -4.88
CA LEU A 148 23.01 -19.70 -4.44
C LEU A 148 22.08 -18.52 -4.76
N TRP A 149 21.46 -18.53 -5.94
CA TRP A 149 20.49 -17.50 -6.34
C TRP A 149 19.27 -17.50 -5.40
N LEU A 150 18.75 -18.68 -5.06
CA LEU A 150 17.62 -18.82 -4.14
C LEU A 150 17.99 -18.38 -2.71
N GLU A 151 19.18 -18.74 -2.22
CA GLU A 151 19.66 -18.38 -0.90
C GLU A 151 19.82 -16.86 -0.73
N LEU A 152 20.53 -16.21 -1.66
CA LEU A 152 20.73 -14.75 -1.60
C LEU A 152 19.40 -14.00 -1.64
N ARG A 153 18.45 -14.45 -2.46
CA ARG A 153 17.12 -13.84 -2.58
C ARG A 153 16.23 -13.97 -1.35
N ARG A 154 16.57 -14.83 -0.39
CA ARG A 154 15.90 -14.88 0.94
C ARG A 154 16.36 -13.77 1.86
N CYS A 155 17.52 -13.16 1.59
CA CYS A 155 18.13 -12.15 2.44
C CYS A 155 18.04 -10.73 1.87
N ILE A 156 17.65 -10.57 0.60
CA ILE A 156 17.64 -9.28 -0.11
C ILE A 156 16.28 -8.98 -0.75
N LEU A 157 16.00 -7.70 -1.01
CA LEU A 157 14.85 -7.29 -1.81
C LEU A 157 15.19 -7.35 -3.30
N THR A 158 14.35 -8.00 -4.09
CA THR A 158 14.55 -8.09 -5.54
C THR A 158 13.67 -7.12 -6.33
N ALA A 159 14.17 -6.61 -7.46
CA ALA A 159 13.50 -5.61 -8.30
C ALA A 159 12.03 -5.92 -8.66
N SER A 160 11.69 -7.18 -8.90
CA SER A 160 10.31 -7.62 -9.21
C SER A 160 9.29 -7.37 -8.10
N MET A 161 9.76 -7.07 -6.88
CA MET A 161 8.92 -6.77 -5.71
C MET A 161 8.89 -5.27 -5.37
N PHE A 162 9.70 -4.44 -6.04
CA PHE A 162 9.83 -3.03 -5.69
C PHE A 162 8.54 -2.25 -5.86
N SER A 163 7.73 -2.55 -6.87
CA SER A 163 6.44 -1.89 -7.05
C SER A 163 5.50 -2.14 -5.87
N LYS A 164 5.46 -3.38 -5.37
CA LYS A 164 4.62 -3.80 -4.24
C LYS A 164 5.02 -3.14 -2.93
N ILE A 165 6.26 -2.67 -2.82
CA ILE A 165 6.78 -1.91 -1.67
C ILE A 165 6.52 -0.42 -1.88
N CYS A 166 6.93 0.14 -3.02
CA CYS A 166 6.90 1.58 -3.27
C CYS A 166 5.48 2.14 -3.37
N LYS A 167 4.52 1.34 -3.85
CA LYS A 167 3.11 1.74 -3.99
C LYS A 167 2.27 1.49 -2.75
N ARG A 168 2.85 0.98 -1.66
CA ARG A 168 2.10 0.76 -0.42
C ARG A 168 1.58 2.09 0.11
N ARG A 169 0.36 2.03 0.63
CA ARG A 169 -0.24 3.15 1.35
C ARG A 169 0.34 3.18 2.76
N PRO A 170 0.55 4.38 3.33
CA PRO A 170 0.87 4.51 4.75
C PRO A 170 -0.13 3.72 5.60
N ASN A 171 0.36 3.11 6.68
CA ASN A 171 -0.44 2.34 7.62
C ASN A 171 -1.04 1.04 7.04
N THR A 172 -0.40 0.46 6.03
CA THR A 172 -0.78 -0.89 5.56
C THR A 172 0.08 -1.95 6.24
N ASP A 173 -0.54 -2.99 6.78
CA ASP A 173 0.15 -4.14 7.41
C ASP A 173 1.13 -4.81 6.44
N SER A 174 2.43 -4.78 6.77
CA SER A 174 3.51 -5.35 5.96
C SER A 174 3.64 -6.86 6.07
N ALA A 175 3.04 -7.50 7.08
CA ALA A 175 3.19 -8.93 7.34
C ALA A 175 2.88 -9.84 6.13
N PRO A 176 1.82 -9.62 5.32
CA PRO A 176 1.56 -10.45 4.14
C PRO A 176 2.67 -10.34 3.07
N LEU A 177 3.25 -9.15 2.91
CA LEU A 177 4.31 -8.93 1.93
C LEU A 177 5.63 -9.52 2.41
N VAL A 178 5.96 -9.35 3.69
CA VAL A 178 7.13 -10.01 4.33
C VAL A 178 7.00 -11.52 4.22
N LYS A 179 5.80 -12.07 4.45
CA LYS A 179 5.53 -13.50 4.25
C LYS A 179 5.81 -13.96 2.82
N THR A 180 5.37 -13.17 1.84
CA THR A 180 5.57 -13.47 0.42
C THR A 180 7.05 -13.42 0.05
N LEU A 181 7.79 -12.45 0.59
CA LEU A 181 9.22 -12.28 0.30
C LEU A 181 10.08 -13.39 0.90
N LEU A 182 9.82 -13.76 2.16
CA LEU A 182 10.70 -14.68 2.89
C LEU A 182 10.27 -16.14 2.79
N TYR A 183 8.98 -16.42 2.58
CA TYR A 183 8.41 -17.76 2.78
C TYR A 183 7.58 -18.31 1.62
N SER A 184 7.41 -17.58 0.50
CA SER A 184 6.70 -18.11 -0.67
C SER A 184 7.69 -18.65 -1.70
N TYR A 185 7.78 -19.98 -1.79
CA TYR A 185 8.84 -20.66 -2.52
C TYR A 185 8.42 -21.27 -3.87
N ASN A 186 7.12 -21.54 -4.08
CA ASN A 186 6.64 -22.14 -5.32
C ASN A 186 5.45 -21.36 -5.88
N LEU A 187 5.63 -20.84 -7.10
CA LEU A 187 4.61 -20.12 -7.88
C LEU A 187 4.32 -20.80 -9.23
N ASP A 188 4.80 -22.03 -9.44
CA ASP A 188 4.70 -22.73 -10.72
C ASP A 188 3.25 -23.08 -11.08
N ASN A 189 2.38 -23.14 -10.07
CA ASN A 189 0.94 -23.35 -10.25
C ASN A 189 0.21 -22.11 -10.81
N VAL A 190 0.88 -20.95 -10.93
CA VAL A 190 0.26 -19.73 -11.47
C VAL A 190 0.37 -19.76 -13.00
N PRO A 191 -0.75 -19.85 -13.75
CA PRO A 191 -0.72 -20.04 -15.20
C PRO A 191 0.07 -18.97 -15.96
N SER A 192 -0.03 -17.71 -15.54
CA SER A 192 0.70 -16.61 -16.15
C SER A 192 2.21 -16.67 -15.92
N ILE A 193 2.66 -17.19 -14.77
CA ILE A 193 4.09 -17.38 -14.48
C ILE A 193 4.64 -18.55 -15.29
N LYS A 194 3.90 -19.66 -15.34
CA LYS A 194 4.25 -20.83 -16.16
C LYS A 194 4.37 -20.46 -17.64
N HIS A 195 3.36 -19.78 -18.18
CA HIS A 195 3.36 -19.29 -19.56
C HIS A 195 4.54 -18.34 -19.84
N GLY A 196 4.89 -17.48 -18.89
CA GLY A 196 6.08 -16.62 -18.99
C GLY A 196 7.37 -17.44 -19.11
N LYS A 197 7.60 -18.37 -18.18
CA LYS A 197 8.79 -19.23 -18.15
C LYS A 197 8.95 -20.07 -19.42
N GLU A 198 7.87 -20.64 -19.94
CA GLU A 198 7.89 -21.50 -21.13
C GLU A 198 8.24 -20.74 -22.41
N ASN A 199 7.93 -19.45 -22.47
CA ASN A 199 8.06 -18.64 -23.69
C ASN A 199 9.19 -17.61 -23.65
N GLU A 200 9.79 -17.36 -22.48
CA GLU A 200 10.86 -16.37 -22.32
C GLU A 200 12.03 -16.59 -23.29
N SER A 201 12.46 -17.84 -23.47
CA SER A 201 13.57 -18.18 -24.38
C SER A 201 13.24 -17.85 -25.84
N LYS A 202 12.03 -18.15 -26.30
CA LYS A 202 11.54 -17.82 -27.66
C LYS A 202 11.46 -16.31 -27.84
N ALA A 203 10.91 -15.62 -26.84
CA ALA A 203 10.73 -14.18 -26.85
C ALA A 203 12.09 -13.44 -26.89
N LEU A 204 13.09 -13.92 -26.14
CA LEU A 204 14.45 -13.40 -26.18
C LEU A 204 15.14 -13.62 -27.52
N ALA A 205 15.00 -14.82 -28.12
CA ALA A 205 15.55 -15.11 -29.44
C ALA A 205 14.97 -14.17 -30.50
N GLN A 206 13.64 -14.03 -30.53
CA GLN A 206 12.97 -13.13 -31.46
C GLN A 206 13.37 -11.66 -31.22
N LEU A 207 13.54 -11.22 -29.98
CA LEU A 207 14.05 -9.88 -29.68
C LEU A 207 15.48 -9.67 -30.21
N SER A 208 16.34 -10.68 -30.05
CA SER A 208 17.72 -10.69 -30.56
C SER A 208 17.73 -10.46 -32.08
N ASP A 209 16.90 -11.21 -32.81
CA ASP A 209 16.80 -11.15 -34.26
C ASP A 209 16.22 -9.80 -34.74
N GLN A 210 15.14 -9.34 -34.11
CA GLN A 210 14.48 -8.09 -34.49
C GLN A 210 15.35 -6.84 -34.27
N MET A 211 16.14 -6.84 -33.19
CA MET A 211 17.02 -5.72 -32.86
C MET A 211 18.43 -5.89 -33.42
N ASN A 212 18.75 -7.06 -33.99
CA ASN A 212 20.09 -7.46 -34.42
C ASN A 212 21.15 -7.22 -33.34
N ILE A 213 20.91 -7.74 -32.13
CA ILE A 213 21.79 -7.62 -30.97
C ILE A 213 22.10 -8.99 -30.36
N ASP A 214 23.25 -9.11 -29.70
CA ASP A 214 23.59 -10.30 -28.91
C ASP A 214 23.08 -10.14 -27.47
N ILE A 215 22.13 -11.00 -27.07
CA ILE A 215 21.55 -11.01 -25.72
C ILE A 215 22.10 -12.21 -24.95
N LYS A 216 22.83 -11.93 -23.87
CA LYS A 216 23.41 -12.94 -22.99
C LYS A 216 22.54 -13.12 -21.75
N LYS A 217 22.44 -14.35 -21.27
CA LYS A 217 21.88 -14.64 -19.95
C LYS A 217 22.75 -14.01 -18.85
N CYS A 218 22.11 -13.63 -17.76
CA CYS A 218 22.75 -13.07 -16.58
C CYS A 218 22.13 -13.64 -15.30
N GLY A 219 22.90 -13.58 -14.22
CA GLY A 219 22.43 -13.96 -12.89
C GLY A 219 21.98 -12.78 -12.05
N LEU A 220 22.20 -12.90 -10.74
CA LEU A 220 21.84 -11.92 -9.75
C LEU A 220 22.85 -10.78 -9.68
N PHE A 221 22.41 -9.58 -10.02
CA PHE A 221 23.10 -8.33 -9.70
C PHE A 221 22.75 -7.90 -8.28
N ILE A 222 23.76 -7.45 -7.54
CA ILE A 222 23.61 -6.92 -6.18
C ILE A 222 24.11 -5.48 -6.18
N SER A 223 23.35 -4.58 -5.53
CA SER A 223 23.72 -3.17 -5.47
C SER A 223 25.05 -2.98 -4.74
N THR A 224 25.86 -2.05 -5.26
CA THR A 224 27.13 -1.64 -4.64
C THR A 224 26.90 -0.88 -3.34
N GLU A 225 25.94 0.05 -3.34
CA GLU A 225 25.63 0.94 -2.23
C GLU A 225 24.74 0.28 -1.17
N HIS A 226 23.78 -0.54 -1.61
CA HIS A 226 22.79 -1.17 -0.73
C HIS A 226 22.73 -2.68 -1.00
N PHE A 227 23.68 -3.44 -0.46
CA PHE A 227 23.87 -4.88 -0.73
C PHE A 227 22.64 -5.78 -0.41
N PHE A 228 21.65 -5.25 0.30
CA PHE A 228 20.35 -5.89 0.50
C PHE A 228 19.34 -5.64 -0.64
N LEU A 229 19.74 -4.98 -1.73
CA LEU A 229 18.95 -4.80 -2.95
C LEU A 229 19.59 -5.58 -4.10
N GLY A 230 18.78 -6.37 -4.79
CA GLY A 230 19.21 -7.18 -5.93
C GLY A 230 18.27 -7.12 -7.13
N ALA A 231 18.77 -7.53 -8.29
CA ALA A 231 18.01 -7.60 -9.51
C ALA A 231 18.54 -8.72 -10.41
N THR A 232 17.63 -9.37 -11.13
CA THR A 232 17.96 -10.33 -12.19
C THR A 232 17.18 -9.87 -13.41
N PRO A 233 17.82 -9.22 -14.38
CA PRO A 233 17.24 -9.01 -15.70
C PRO A 233 17.04 -10.32 -16.44
N ASP A 234 16.18 -10.32 -17.45
CA ASP A 234 15.95 -11.50 -18.32
C ASP A 234 17.13 -11.71 -19.28
N GLY A 235 17.86 -10.63 -19.59
CA GLY A 235 19.12 -10.70 -20.32
C GLY A 235 19.95 -9.42 -20.22
N VAL A 236 21.18 -9.48 -20.72
CA VAL A 236 22.08 -8.34 -20.87
C VAL A 236 22.62 -8.27 -22.29
N PHE A 237 22.80 -7.06 -22.79
CA PHE A 237 23.46 -6.79 -24.06
C PHE A 237 24.52 -5.69 -23.83
N GLU A 238 25.25 -5.31 -24.87
CA GLU A 238 26.38 -4.36 -24.78
C GLU A 238 26.01 -3.09 -23.98
N ASP A 239 24.96 -2.38 -24.39
CA ASP A 239 24.60 -1.08 -23.81
C ASP A 239 23.71 -1.17 -22.55
N GLY A 240 23.17 -2.35 -22.21
CA GLY A 240 22.06 -2.38 -21.27
C GLY A 240 21.56 -3.75 -20.82
N VAL A 241 20.34 -3.73 -20.31
CA VAL A 241 19.61 -4.92 -19.85
C VAL A 241 18.35 -5.15 -20.68
N VAL A 242 17.83 -6.35 -20.64
CA VAL A 242 16.59 -6.76 -21.28
C VAL A 242 15.59 -7.19 -20.20
N GLU A 243 14.36 -6.73 -20.35
CA GLU A 243 13.22 -7.19 -19.56
C GLU A 243 12.09 -7.54 -20.53
N ILE A 244 11.66 -8.79 -20.53
CA ILE A 244 10.64 -9.30 -21.44
C ILE A 244 9.41 -9.78 -20.67
N LYS A 245 8.23 -9.55 -21.22
CA LYS A 245 6.97 -10.00 -20.61
C LYS A 245 6.12 -10.71 -21.65
N CYS A 246 5.66 -11.90 -21.27
CA CYS A 246 4.75 -12.72 -22.06
C CYS A 246 3.37 -12.77 -21.38
N PRO A 247 2.51 -11.75 -21.52
CA PRO A 247 1.20 -11.73 -20.89
C PRO A 247 0.25 -12.73 -21.57
N ILE A 248 -0.12 -13.78 -20.83
CA ILE A 248 -1.08 -14.80 -21.30
C ILE A 248 -2.39 -14.23 -21.85
N SER A 249 -2.84 -13.09 -21.34
CA SER A 249 -4.09 -12.42 -21.76
C SER A 249 -4.01 -11.77 -23.14
N ALA A 250 -2.82 -11.63 -23.71
CA ALA A 250 -2.59 -11.03 -25.02
C ALA A 250 -1.89 -12.00 -25.99
N TYR A 251 -1.80 -13.28 -25.64
CA TYR A 251 -1.22 -14.30 -26.50
C TYR A 251 -2.05 -14.46 -27.79
N ASP A 252 -1.37 -14.71 -28.92
CA ASP A 252 -1.89 -14.77 -30.28
C ASP A 252 -2.63 -13.49 -30.73
N MET A 253 -2.19 -12.33 -30.24
CA MET A 253 -2.71 -11.03 -30.66
C MET A 253 -1.60 -10.10 -31.08
N ASP A 254 -1.91 -9.23 -32.04
CA ASP A 254 -1.08 -8.07 -32.33
C ASP A 254 -0.90 -7.21 -31.06
N PRO A 255 0.34 -6.87 -30.66
CA PRO A 255 0.58 -6.13 -29.42
C PRO A 255 -0.13 -4.79 -29.35
N ASP A 256 -0.25 -4.05 -30.46
CA ASP A 256 -0.90 -2.74 -30.46
C ASP A 256 -2.41 -2.87 -30.28
N THR A 257 -3.02 -3.86 -30.93
CA THR A 257 -4.41 -4.26 -30.67
C THR A 257 -4.62 -4.64 -29.20
N ALA A 258 -3.74 -5.46 -28.63
CA ALA A 258 -3.83 -5.88 -27.22
C ALA A 258 -3.66 -4.73 -26.21
N ILE A 259 -2.91 -3.67 -26.58
CA ILE A 259 -2.81 -2.43 -25.80
C ILE A 259 -4.12 -1.65 -25.87
N LEU A 260 -4.69 -1.47 -27.07
CA LEU A 260 -5.95 -0.76 -27.27
C LEU A 260 -7.12 -1.45 -26.54
N GLU A 261 -7.16 -2.78 -26.56
CA GLU A 261 -8.14 -3.60 -25.82
C GLU A 261 -7.85 -3.67 -24.31
N LYS A 262 -6.80 -3.00 -23.81
CA LYS A 262 -6.40 -2.99 -22.39
C LYS A 262 -6.06 -4.38 -21.81
N LYS A 263 -5.69 -5.33 -22.67
CA LYS A 263 -5.10 -6.63 -22.27
C LYS A 263 -3.65 -6.43 -21.80
N ILE A 264 -2.93 -5.48 -22.39
CA ILE A 264 -1.61 -5.03 -21.93
C ILE A 264 -1.74 -3.67 -21.23
N LYS A 265 -1.73 -3.67 -19.89
CA LYS A 265 -1.98 -2.46 -19.06
C LYS A 265 -0.73 -1.67 -18.69
N CYS A 266 0.44 -2.12 -19.13
CA CYS A 266 1.70 -1.42 -18.90
C CYS A 266 1.89 -0.23 -19.82
N PHE A 267 1.10 -0.11 -20.88
CA PHE A 267 1.08 1.06 -21.76
C PHE A 267 -0.16 1.91 -21.52
N LYS A 268 -0.10 3.18 -21.91
CA LYS A 268 -1.21 4.12 -21.91
C LYS A 268 -1.11 5.04 -23.11
N ILE A 269 -2.23 5.58 -23.55
CA ILE A 269 -2.26 6.62 -24.58
C ILE A 269 -2.05 7.96 -23.88
N ASP A 270 -1.09 8.74 -24.37
CA ASP A 270 -0.81 10.07 -23.85
C ASP A 270 -1.77 11.15 -24.41
N LYS A 271 -1.54 12.42 -24.10
CA LYS A 271 -2.40 13.52 -24.58
C LYS A 271 -2.29 13.74 -26.10
N LYS A 272 -1.22 13.24 -26.74
CA LYS A 272 -0.97 13.36 -28.18
C LYS A 272 -1.51 12.15 -28.96
N GLY A 273 -2.06 11.15 -28.27
CA GLY A 273 -2.52 9.92 -28.90
C GLY A 273 -1.43 8.85 -29.02
N GLU A 274 -0.25 9.07 -28.45
CA GLU A 274 0.89 8.15 -28.56
C GLU A 274 0.86 7.09 -27.45
N VAL A 275 1.22 5.86 -27.79
CA VAL A 275 1.35 4.76 -26.84
C VAL A 275 2.65 4.91 -26.06
N VAL A 276 2.55 5.19 -24.76
CA VAL A 276 3.69 5.38 -23.86
C VAL A 276 3.67 4.42 -22.69
N LEU A 277 4.86 4.06 -22.18
CA LEU A 277 4.97 3.21 -21.00
C LEU A 277 4.38 3.92 -19.77
N ASN A 278 3.51 3.22 -19.06
CA ASN A 278 2.92 3.72 -17.83
C ASN A 278 3.95 3.63 -16.69
N LYS A 279 4.54 4.78 -16.33
CA LYS A 279 5.48 4.90 -15.20
C LYS A 279 4.89 4.50 -13.84
N ASN A 280 3.57 4.37 -13.73
CA ASN A 280 2.91 3.84 -12.53
C ASN A 280 2.63 2.32 -12.61
N HIS A 281 3.02 1.62 -13.67
CA HIS A 281 2.88 0.17 -13.77
C HIS A 281 3.95 -0.56 -12.94
N ASP A 282 3.69 -1.80 -12.53
CA ASP A 282 4.62 -2.58 -11.70
C ASP A 282 5.97 -2.81 -12.38
N TRP A 283 5.93 -3.18 -13.66
CA TRP A 283 7.13 -3.43 -14.46
C TRP A 283 8.04 -2.21 -14.60
N TYR A 284 7.52 -0.98 -14.56
CA TYR A 284 8.37 0.21 -14.60
C TYR A 284 9.26 0.31 -13.34
N TYR A 285 8.73 -0.02 -12.16
CA TYR A 285 9.53 -0.04 -10.92
C TYR A 285 10.56 -1.17 -10.96
N GLN A 286 10.21 -2.32 -11.54
CA GLN A 286 11.17 -3.42 -11.72
C GLN A 286 12.33 -3.00 -12.63
N ILE A 287 12.04 -2.41 -13.79
CA ILE A 287 13.06 -1.94 -14.75
C ILE A 287 13.94 -0.87 -14.13
N GLN A 288 13.35 0.12 -13.44
CA GLN A 288 14.14 1.16 -12.75
C GLN A 288 15.03 0.55 -11.65
N GLY A 289 14.55 -0.48 -10.95
CA GLY A 289 15.37 -1.25 -10.02
C GLY A 289 16.54 -1.95 -10.69
N GLN A 290 16.29 -2.68 -11.78
CA GLN A 290 17.33 -3.38 -12.56
C GLN A 290 18.40 -2.41 -13.07
N LEU A 291 18.00 -1.26 -13.64
CA LEU A 291 18.94 -0.26 -14.18
C LEU A 291 19.87 0.32 -13.11
N ASN A 292 19.33 0.65 -11.94
CA ASN A 292 20.12 1.18 -10.82
C ASN A 292 21.04 0.12 -10.21
N ILE A 293 20.54 -1.11 -10.04
CA ILE A 293 21.30 -2.19 -9.39
C ILE A 293 22.39 -2.76 -10.30
N ALA A 294 22.10 -2.99 -11.58
CA ALA A 294 23.08 -3.47 -12.56
C ALA A 294 24.00 -2.36 -13.08
N ASN A 295 23.82 -1.12 -12.62
CA ASN A 295 24.50 0.07 -13.10
C ASN A 295 24.48 0.23 -14.64
N LYS A 296 23.31 0.04 -15.25
CA LYS A 296 23.08 0.22 -16.70
C LYS A 296 22.16 1.41 -16.96
N ASN A 297 22.29 2.04 -18.13
CA ASN A 297 21.52 3.25 -18.44
C ASN A 297 20.26 2.98 -19.26
N ILE A 298 20.20 1.83 -19.94
CA ILE A 298 19.16 1.48 -20.89
C ILE A 298 18.63 0.08 -20.60
N CYS A 299 17.31 -0.05 -20.64
CA CYS A 299 16.61 -1.33 -20.67
C CYS A 299 15.83 -1.42 -21.98
N LEU A 300 15.99 -2.52 -22.72
CA LEU A 300 15.05 -2.90 -23.75
C LEU A 300 13.89 -3.63 -23.07
N PHE A 301 12.78 -2.92 -22.91
CA PHE A 301 11.56 -3.52 -22.40
C PHE A 301 10.72 -4.03 -23.57
N ALA A 302 10.45 -5.33 -23.59
CA ALA A 302 9.71 -5.97 -24.67
C ALA A 302 8.45 -6.68 -24.14
N VAL A 303 7.36 -6.59 -24.89
CA VAL A 303 6.17 -7.40 -24.67
C VAL A 303 5.99 -8.34 -25.84
N TRP A 304 5.93 -9.64 -25.52
CA TRP A 304 5.80 -10.73 -26.47
C TRP A 304 4.40 -11.33 -26.39
N THR A 305 3.73 -11.45 -27.53
CA THR A 305 2.34 -11.93 -27.64
C THR A 305 2.21 -13.18 -28.50
N GLY A 306 3.32 -13.85 -28.84
CA GLY A 306 3.33 -14.98 -29.76
C GLY A 306 4.37 -14.77 -30.86
N THR A 307 4.59 -15.81 -31.67
CA THR A 307 5.57 -15.77 -32.77
C THR A 307 5.06 -15.05 -34.02
N ASP A 308 3.74 -14.91 -34.15
CA ASP A 308 3.10 -14.43 -35.38
C ASP A 308 3.24 -12.90 -35.57
N TYR A 309 3.57 -12.18 -34.49
CA TYR A 309 3.68 -10.73 -34.48
C TYR A 309 5.06 -10.27 -33.99
N PRO A 310 5.54 -9.10 -34.45
CA PRO A 310 6.74 -8.48 -33.88
C PRO A 310 6.54 -8.14 -32.40
N LEU A 311 7.61 -8.15 -31.60
CA LEU A 311 7.53 -7.70 -30.21
C LEU A 311 7.23 -6.20 -30.14
N LYS A 312 6.44 -5.80 -29.13
CA LYS A 312 6.37 -4.38 -28.76
C LYS A 312 7.57 -4.02 -27.91
N ILE A 313 8.50 -3.28 -28.49
CA ILE A 313 9.77 -2.91 -27.84
C ILE A 313 9.77 -1.42 -27.48
N VAL A 314 10.18 -1.11 -26.25
CA VAL A 314 10.38 0.27 -25.78
C VAL A 314 11.72 0.38 -25.06
N LYS A 315 12.52 1.36 -25.47
CA LYS A 315 13.75 1.74 -24.76
C LYS A 315 13.38 2.52 -23.51
N VAL A 316 13.75 2.01 -22.34
CA VAL A 316 13.53 2.66 -21.05
C VAL A 316 14.86 3.10 -20.48
N TYR A 317 14.98 4.39 -20.20
CA TYR A 317 16.19 4.98 -19.61
C TYR A 317 16.13 4.98 -18.09
N LYS A 318 17.31 4.93 -17.46
CA LYS A 318 17.48 5.10 -16.01
C LYS A 318 16.95 6.49 -15.61
N ASP A 319 16.01 6.51 -14.67
CA ASP A 319 15.39 7.73 -14.13
C ASP A 319 15.87 7.90 -12.69
N GLN A 320 17.01 8.59 -12.53
CA GLN A 320 17.66 8.75 -11.23
C GLN A 320 16.79 9.51 -10.22
N ASN A 321 16.00 10.48 -10.70
CA ASN A 321 15.07 11.23 -9.87
C ASN A 321 13.95 10.33 -9.35
N PHE A 322 13.38 9.48 -10.22
CA PHE A 322 12.38 8.50 -9.80
C PHE A 322 12.96 7.51 -8.78
N TRP A 323 14.17 7.01 -9.01
CA TRP A 323 14.85 6.11 -8.08
C TRP A 323 15.08 6.77 -6.71
N ASN A 324 15.79 7.90 -6.68
CA ASN A 324 16.21 8.57 -5.45
C ASN A 324 15.02 9.12 -4.64
N GLN A 325 13.99 9.65 -5.31
CA GLN A 325 12.88 10.31 -4.61
C GLN A 325 11.71 9.38 -4.30
N LYS A 326 11.43 8.38 -5.15
CA LYS A 326 10.21 7.55 -5.01
C LYS A 326 10.48 6.11 -4.59
N MET A 327 11.61 5.54 -4.98
CA MET A 327 11.90 4.13 -4.75
C MET A 327 12.82 3.92 -3.56
N LEU A 328 14.07 4.39 -3.67
CA LEU A 328 15.15 4.03 -2.76
C LEU A 328 14.82 4.26 -1.28
N PRO A 329 14.30 5.43 -0.85
CA PRO A 329 13.98 5.66 0.56
C PRO A 329 12.94 4.67 1.11
N LYS A 330 11.94 4.31 0.28
CA LYS A 330 10.92 3.33 0.67
C LYS A 330 11.47 1.92 0.73
N LEU A 331 12.37 1.55 -0.18
CA LEU A 331 13.01 0.24 -0.19
C LEU A 331 13.91 0.03 1.03
N ILE A 332 14.73 1.04 1.37
CA ILE A 332 15.59 1.02 2.58
C ILE A 332 14.71 0.89 3.82
N LYS A 333 13.74 1.80 4.00
CA LYS A 333 12.84 1.77 5.15
C LYS A 333 12.12 0.42 5.28
N PHE A 334 11.58 -0.11 4.20
CA PHE A 334 10.88 -1.39 4.22
C PHE A 334 11.80 -2.55 4.59
N TYR A 335 13.03 -2.57 4.06
CA TYR A 335 13.99 -3.60 4.43
C TYR A 335 14.33 -3.55 5.92
N GLU A 336 14.73 -2.38 6.41
CA GLU A 336 15.19 -2.22 7.79
C GLU A 336 14.09 -2.39 8.84
N GLU A 337 12.88 -1.91 8.55
CA GLU A 337 11.78 -1.92 9.51
C GLU A 337 10.88 -3.16 9.39
N CYS A 338 10.76 -3.79 8.22
CA CYS A 338 9.80 -4.90 8.02
C CYS A 338 10.46 -6.25 7.75
N VAL A 339 11.51 -6.28 6.94
CA VAL A 339 12.13 -7.55 6.51
C VAL A 339 13.21 -8.00 7.48
N LEU A 340 14.14 -7.11 7.79
CA LEU A 340 15.30 -7.40 8.64
C LEU A 340 14.92 -7.88 10.06
N PRO A 341 13.88 -7.34 10.73
CA PRO A 341 13.42 -7.88 12.00
C PRO A 341 12.95 -9.33 11.92
N GLU A 342 12.32 -9.73 10.82
CA GLU A 342 11.86 -11.11 10.65
C GLU A 342 13.00 -12.06 10.26
N ILE A 343 14.06 -11.56 9.62
CA ILE A 343 15.27 -12.35 9.34
C ILE A 343 16.05 -12.61 10.64
N ILE A 344 16.25 -11.57 11.46
CA ILE A 344 17.08 -11.64 12.68
C ILE A 344 16.31 -12.31 13.83
N ASP A 345 15.05 -11.93 14.01
CA ASP A 345 14.20 -12.38 15.10
C ASP A 345 12.93 -12.99 14.53
N SER A 346 13.08 -14.14 13.87
CA SER A 346 11.98 -14.80 13.18
C SER A 346 10.88 -15.23 14.15
N ARG A 347 9.69 -14.65 13.97
CA ARG A 347 8.48 -15.15 14.63
C ARG A 347 7.98 -16.42 13.98
N LYS A 348 8.18 -16.57 12.66
CA LYS A 348 7.75 -17.77 11.94
C LYS A 348 8.47 -19.02 12.42
N ALA A 349 9.77 -18.95 12.68
CA ALA A 349 10.55 -20.05 13.25
C ALA A 349 10.05 -20.48 14.65
N ARG A 350 9.46 -19.55 15.40
CA ARG A 350 8.84 -19.78 16.72
C ARG A 350 7.34 -20.09 16.65
N SER A 351 6.80 -20.39 15.46
CA SER A 351 5.36 -20.62 15.23
C SER A 351 4.44 -19.47 15.66
N MET A 352 4.95 -18.24 15.65
CA MET A 352 4.21 -17.02 15.99
C MET A 352 3.72 -16.27 14.73
N PRO A 353 2.64 -15.48 14.84
CA PRO A 353 2.23 -14.59 13.74
C PRO A 353 3.28 -13.52 13.47
N LEU A 354 3.50 -13.21 12.18
CA LEU A 354 4.43 -12.17 11.75
C LEU A 354 4.08 -10.80 12.33
N ARG A 355 5.12 -9.96 12.45
CA ARG A 355 4.96 -8.61 12.98
C ARG A 355 4.10 -7.76 12.07
N LYS A 356 3.04 -7.16 12.63
CA LYS A 356 2.17 -6.22 11.94
C LYS A 356 2.76 -4.83 11.98
N ILE A 357 3.69 -4.56 11.07
CA ILE A 357 4.36 -3.27 10.98
C ILE A 357 3.62 -2.43 9.95
N LEU A 358 3.19 -1.25 10.39
CA LEU A 358 2.47 -0.30 9.57
C LEU A 358 3.47 0.48 8.72
N PHE A 359 3.50 0.20 7.42
CA PHE A 359 4.41 0.81 6.46
C PHE A 359 3.79 2.01 5.75
#